data_AF-A0A357CYU9-F1
#
_entry.id   AF-A0A357CYU9-F1
#
_cell.length_a   1.000
_cell.length_b   1.000
_cell.length_c   1.000
_cell.angle_alpha   90.00
_cell.angle_beta   90.00
_cell.angle_gamma   90.00
#
_symmetry.space_group_name_H-M   'P 1'
#
loop_
_entity.id
_entity.type
_entity.pdbx_description
1 polymer ?
#
loop_
_entity_poly.entity_id
_entity_poly.type
_entity_poly.pdbx_seq_one_letter_code
_entity_poly.pdbx_strand_id
1 'polypeptide(L)'
;MSAEKGKELKTTVDSKANATQEAWITPTLLNGWVNYDESGYATCQYMKDSFGIVHVKGMVKGGSQGTAIFNLPAGYRLSKIEYFITSSNNALGILSTGSSGNVNANVANTAWVSLRSVSFKAEA
;
A
#
# COMPACT_ATOMS: atom_id res chain seq x y z
N MET A 1 -40.94 9.47 -14.80
CA MET A 1 -40.05 9.59 -13.62
C MET A 1 -39.63 8.26 -12.99
N SER A 2 -40.49 7.23 -12.83
CA SER A 2 -40.09 5.96 -12.16
C SER A 2 -39.21 5.03 -13.03
N ALA A 3 -39.51 4.89 -14.32
CA ALA A 3 -38.78 3.97 -15.22
C ALA A 3 -37.35 4.44 -15.57
N GLU A 4 -37.13 5.75 -15.65
CA GLU A 4 -35.83 6.36 -15.97
C GLU A 4 -34.83 6.18 -14.82
N LYS A 5 -35.31 6.37 -13.58
CA LYS A 5 -34.54 6.14 -12.35
C LYS A 5 -34.07 4.68 -12.22
N GLY A 6 -34.86 3.71 -12.67
CA GLY A 6 -34.47 2.29 -12.69
C GLY A 6 -33.38 1.96 -13.71
N LYS A 7 -33.40 2.64 -14.87
CA LYS A 7 -32.39 2.48 -15.93
C LYS A 7 -31.04 3.09 -15.54
N GLU A 8 -31.05 4.25 -14.89
CA GLU A 8 -29.85 4.89 -14.32
C GLU A 8 -29.21 4.06 -13.20
N LEU A 9 -30.04 3.48 -12.32
CA LEU A 9 -29.55 2.63 -11.23
C LEU A 9 -28.85 1.38 -11.78
N LYS A 10 -29.47 0.70 -12.74
CA LYS A 10 -28.89 -0.49 -13.39
C LYS A 10 -27.58 -0.18 -14.10
N THR A 11 -27.52 0.92 -14.85
CA THR A 11 -26.31 1.34 -15.57
C THR A 11 -25.16 1.65 -14.59
N THR A 12 -25.47 2.28 -13.45
CA THR A 12 -24.48 2.57 -12.41
C THR A 12 -23.98 1.28 -11.74
N VAL A 13 -24.86 0.35 -11.41
CA VAL A 13 -24.50 -0.94 -10.81
C VAL A 13 -23.64 -1.76 -11.76
N ASP A 14 -24.02 -1.86 -13.04
CA ASP A 14 -23.26 -2.61 -14.04
C ASP A 14 -21.85 -2.02 -14.23
N SER A 15 -21.71 -0.68 -14.18
CA SER A 15 -20.41 0.00 -14.28
C SER A 15 -19.48 -0.26 -13.08
N LYS A 16 -20.03 -0.43 -11.88
CA LYS A 16 -19.26 -0.70 -10.65
C LYS A 16 -18.93 -2.18 -10.51
N ALA A 17 -19.87 -3.06 -10.86
CA ALA A 17 -19.71 -4.52 -10.78
C ALA A 17 -18.66 -5.04 -11.78
N ASN A 18 -18.57 -4.43 -12.96
CA ASN A 18 -17.58 -4.79 -14.00
C ASN A 18 -16.32 -3.93 -13.98
N ALA A 19 -16.12 -3.08 -12.97
CA ALA A 19 -14.92 -2.26 -12.88
C ALA A 19 -13.68 -3.17 -12.72
N THR A 20 -12.72 -3.03 -13.64
CA THR A 20 -11.48 -3.80 -13.58
C THR A 20 -10.56 -3.19 -12.52
N GLN A 21 -10.09 -4.03 -11.60
CA GLN A 21 -9.16 -3.62 -10.56
C GLN A 21 -7.75 -3.42 -11.14
N GLU A 22 -7.08 -2.33 -10.75
CA GLU A 22 -5.66 -2.12 -11.02
C GLU A 22 -4.82 -3.34 -10.59
N ALA A 23 -3.82 -3.68 -11.39
CA ALA A 23 -2.88 -4.75 -11.06
C ALA A 23 -1.96 -4.36 -9.89
N TRP A 24 -1.38 -5.35 -9.23
CA TRP A 24 -0.33 -5.14 -8.24
C TRP A 24 0.95 -4.64 -8.91
N ILE A 25 1.51 -3.55 -8.39
CA ILE A 25 2.75 -2.94 -8.87
C ILE A 25 3.88 -3.32 -7.91
N THR A 26 5.00 -3.80 -8.46
CA THR A 26 6.22 -4.09 -7.71
C THR A 26 7.10 -2.83 -7.68
N PRO A 27 7.29 -2.17 -6.52
CA PRO A 27 8.16 -1.02 -6.41
C PRO A 27 9.64 -1.41 -6.49
N THR A 28 10.49 -0.44 -6.82
CA THR A 28 11.93 -0.55 -6.55
C THR A 28 12.17 -0.32 -5.06
N LEU A 29 12.80 -1.29 -4.40
CA LEU A 29 13.22 -1.16 -3.00
C LEU A 29 14.49 -0.30 -2.92
N LEU A 30 14.55 0.54 -1.89
CA LEU A 30 15.59 1.56 -1.68
C LEU A 30 16.41 1.26 -0.43
N ASN A 31 17.51 1.99 -0.25
CA ASN A 31 18.28 2.02 1.00
C ASN A 31 18.70 0.66 1.56
N GLY A 32 18.96 -0.32 0.68
CA GLY A 32 19.39 -1.68 1.05
C GLY A 32 18.26 -2.59 1.54
N TRP A 33 17.00 -2.16 1.46
CA TRP A 33 15.85 -3.04 1.69
C TRP A 33 15.70 -4.02 0.53
N VAL A 34 15.39 -5.27 0.86
CA VAL A 34 15.12 -6.36 -0.10
C VAL A 34 13.92 -7.17 0.37
N ASN A 35 13.30 -7.96 -0.51
CA ASN A 35 12.26 -8.90 -0.09
C ASN A 35 12.85 -9.94 0.88
N TYR A 36 12.07 -10.36 1.89
CA TYR A 36 12.55 -11.25 2.95
C TYR A 36 12.89 -12.65 2.41
N ASP A 37 11.88 -13.38 1.93
CA ASP A 37 11.96 -14.68 1.29
C ASP A 37 10.73 -14.88 0.42
N GLU A 38 10.91 -14.79 -0.91
CA GLU A 38 9.83 -14.85 -1.88
C GLU A 38 9.26 -16.26 -2.07
N SER A 39 9.89 -17.30 -1.50
CA SER A 39 9.41 -18.68 -1.58
C SER A 39 8.30 -18.99 -0.57
N GLY A 40 8.32 -18.31 0.58
CA GLY A 40 7.35 -18.49 1.68
C GLY A 40 6.51 -17.26 2.01
N TYR A 41 6.91 -16.07 1.54
CA TYR A 41 6.28 -14.80 1.90
C TYR A 41 5.97 -13.95 0.66
N ALA A 42 4.98 -13.07 0.80
CA ALA A 42 4.61 -12.16 -0.28
C ALA A 42 5.74 -11.18 -0.61
N THR A 43 5.99 -10.98 -1.91
CA THR A 43 6.83 -9.90 -2.44
C THR A 43 6.23 -8.54 -2.10
N CYS A 44 7.07 -7.54 -1.86
CA CYS A 44 6.63 -6.16 -1.69
C CYS A 44 5.91 -5.67 -2.95
N GLN A 45 4.64 -5.31 -2.81
CA GLN A 45 3.82 -4.74 -3.88
C GLN A 45 2.78 -3.77 -3.32
N TYR A 46 2.31 -2.85 -4.14
CA TYR A 46 1.19 -1.97 -3.83
C TYR A 46 0.16 -1.95 -4.96
N MET A 47 -1.07 -1.59 -4.64
CA MET A 47 -2.17 -1.46 -5.58
C MET A 47 -3.18 -0.46 -5.03
N LYS A 48 -3.85 0.29 -5.90
CA LYS A 48 -4.96 1.17 -5.50
C LYS A 48 -6.27 0.59 -5.99
N ASP A 49 -7.21 0.39 -5.07
CA ASP A 49 -8.50 -0.19 -5.41
C ASP A 49 -9.43 0.81 -6.12
N SER A 50 -10.54 0.30 -6.64
CA SER A 50 -11.55 1.13 -7.31
C SER A 50 -12.25 2.15 -6.39
N PHE A 51 -12.04 2.07 -5.07
CA PHE A 51 -12.47 3.06 -4.07
C PHE A 51 -11.37 4.07 -3.73
N GLY A 52 -10.20 3.97 -4.37
CA GLY A 52 -9.05 4.83 -4.14
C GLY A 52 -8.25 4.46 -2.89
N ILE A 53 -8.45 3.27 -2.32
CA ILE A 53 -7.65 2.79 -1.18
C ILE A 53 -6.39 2.13 -1.71
N VAL A 54 -5.24 2.64 -1.28
CA VAL A 54 -3.93 2.04 -1.51
C VAL A 54 -3.76 0.90 -0.52
N HIS A 55 -3.45 -0.26 -1.05
CA HIS A 55 -3.10 -1.47 -0.31
C HIS A 55 -1.63 -1.77 -0.54
N VAL A 56 -0.91 -2.03 0.53
CA VAL A 56 0.46 -2.54 0.45
C VAL A 56 0.49 -3.98 0.99
N LYS A 57 1.34 -4.80 0.40
CA LYS A 57 1.63 -6.15 0.88
C LYS A 57 3.11 -6.44 0.77
N GLY A 58 3.50 -7.51 1.44
CA GLY A 58 4.83 -8.08 1.35
C GLY A 58 5.61 -8.00 2.66
N MET A 59 6.80 -8.59 2.62
CA MET A 59 7.71 -8.66 3.76
C MET A 59 9.12 -8.35 3.29
N VAL A 60 9.79 -7.43 3.97
CA VAL A 60 11.12 -6.94 3.59
C VAL A 60 12.13 -7.14 4.71
N LYS A 61 13.42 -7.15 4.36
CA LYS A 61 14.56 -7.26 5.27
C LYS A 61 15.73 -6.41 4.81
N GLY A 62 16.78 -6.40 5.62
CA GLY A 62 17.98 -5.60 5.40
C GLY A 62 17.70 -4.15 5.74
N GLY A 63 18.15 -3.26 4.85
CA GLY A 63 17.97 -1.82 4.97
C GLY A 63 18.45 -1.22 6.29
N SER A 64 17.94 -0.03 6.60
CA SER A 64 18.24 0.68 7.84
C SER A 64 17.01 1.38 8.39
N GLN A 65 16.87 1.37 9.71
CA GLN A 65 15.78 2.08 10.39
C GLN A 65 15.83 3.58 10.07
N GLY A 66 14.65 4.20 9.95
CA GLY A 66 14.51 5.62 9.61
C GLY A 66 14.65 5.94 8.11
N THR A 67 14.89 4.93 7.26
CA THR A 67 15.01 5.11 5.80
C THR A 67 13.75 4.68 5.06
N ALA A 68 13.57 5.18 3.83
CA ALA A 68 12.50 4.76 2.95
C ALA A 68 12.74 3.34 2.44
N ILE A 69 11.71 2.48 2.53
CA ILE A 69 11.69 1.14 1.96
C ILE A 69 11.49 1.24 0.44
N PHE A 70 10.52 2.04 0.01
CA PHE A 70 10.26 2.40 -1.38
C PHE A 70 9.49 3.72 -1.46
N ASN A 71 9.26 4.21 -2.68
CA ASN A 71 8.45 5.41 -2.95
C ASN A 71 7.17 5.06 -3.71
N LEU A 72 6.05 5.63 -3.28
CA LEU A 72 4.78 5.60 -3.99
C LEU A 72 4.73 6.73 -5.03
N PRO A 73 4.27 6.47 -6.26
CA PRO A 73 4.08 7.52 -7.27
C PRO A 73 2.94 8.46 -6.88
N ALA A 74 2.88 9.63 -7.53
CA ALA A 74 1.75 10.56 -7.38
C ALA A 74 0.42 9.85 -7.73
N GLY A 75 -0.65 10.20 -7.03
CA GLY A 75 -1.94 9.53 -7.13
C GLY A 75 -2.08 8.26 -6.27
N TYR A 76 -1.03 7.86 -5.54
CA TYR A 76 -1.04 6.77 -4.55
C TYR A 76 -0.63 7.27 -3.15
N ARG A 77 -0.54 8.59 -2.93
CA ARG A 77 0.04 9.16 -1.71
C ARG A 77 -1.04 9.68 -0.78
N LEU A 78 -0.66 9.86 0.49
CA LEU A 78 -1.43 10.65 1.45
C LEU A 78 -1.14 12.14 1.28
N SER A 79 -2.05 13.01 1.70
CA SER A 79 -1.80 14.45 1.75
C SER A 79 -0.93 14.87 2.94
N LYS A 80 -0.98 14.08 4.03
CA LYS A 80 -0.26 14.31 5.29
C LYS A 80 0.46 13.04 5.73
N ILE A 81 1.40 13.18 6.66
CA ILE A 81 2.12 12.03 7.21
C ILE A 81 1.19 11.27 8.15
N GLU A 82 1.06 9.97 7.94
CA GLU A 82 0.38 9.05 8.85
C GLU A 82 1.32 7.90 9.24
N TYR A 83 1.05 7.32 10.41
CA TYR A 83 1.81 6.23 11.00
C TYR A 83 0.99 4.95 11.06
N PHE A 84 1.65 3.83 10.74
CA PHE A 84 1.05 2.50 10.69
C PHE A 84 1.82 1.57 11.62
N ILE A 85 1.11 0.94 12.56
CA ILE A 85 1.70 -0.10 13.40
C ILE A 85 1.91 -1.34 12.53
N THR A 86 3.06 -1.99 12.68
CA THR A 86 3.36 -3.25 12.00
C THR A 86 4.08 -4.23 12.91
N SER A 87 4.23 -5.47 12.47
CA SER A 87 5.12 -6.44 13.08
C SER A 87 6.50 -6.35 12.44
N SER A 88 7.53 -6.27 13.28
CA SER A 88 8.92 -6.26 12.86
C SER A 88 9.76 -7.15 13.78
N ASN A 89 10.21 -8.29 13.28
CA ASN A 89 10.95 -9.30 14.03
C ASN A 89 10.32 -9.68 15.38
N ASN A 90 9.03 -10.03 15.36
CA ASN A 90 8.22 -10.35 16.54
C ASN A 90 8.12 -9.22 17.58
N ALA A 91 8.46 -7.99 17.19
CA ALA A 91 8.30 -6.78 17.99
C ALA A 91 7.40 -5.77 17.26
N LEU A 92 7.03 -4.72 17.98
CA LEU A 92 6.30 -3.60 17.41
C LEU A 92 7.20 -2.84 16.42
N GLY A 93 6.68 -2.62 15.22
CA GLY A 93 7.24 -1.72 14.24
C GLY A 93 6.30 -0.55 13.94
N ILE A 94 6.85 0.53 13.41
CA ILE A 94 6.12 1.71 12.98
C ILE A 94 6.62 2.07 11.58
N LEU A 95 5.68 2.11 10.63
CA LEU A 95 5.88 2.65 9.30
C LEU A 95 5.22 4.02 9.18
N SER A 96 5.68 4.85 8.25
CA SER A 96 4.97 6.07 7.88
C SER A 96 4.98 6.31 6.39
N THR A 97 3.96 7.01 5.90
CA THR A 97 3.96 7.59 4.55
C THR A 97 3.21 8.91 4.56
N GLY A 98 3.44 9.72 3.53
CA GLY A 98 2.88 11.07 3.41
C GLY A 98 2.96 11.58 1.97
N SER A 99 2.92 12.90 1.80
CA SER A 99 2.90 13.56 0.48
C SER A 99 4.14 13.34 -0.38
N SER A 100 5.27 12.96 0.22
CA SER A 100 6.46 12.56 -0.54
C SER A 100 6.33 11.18 -1.19
N GLY A 101 5.39 10.35 -0.70
CA GLY A 101 5.20 8.96 -1.10
C GLY A 101 6.20 7.98 -0.48
N ASN A 102 7.16 8.44 0.33
CA ASN A 102 8.12 7.54 0.96
C ASN A 102 7.44 6.68 2.02
N VAL A 103 7.51 5.35 1.84
CA VAL A 103 7.11 4.40 2.88
C VAL A 103 8.33 4.15 3.77
N ASN A 104 8.38 4.81 4.93
CA ASN A 104 9.54 4.81 5.82
C ASN A 104 9.43 3.74 6.91
N ALA A 105 10.57 3.13 7.24
CA ALA A 105 10.71 2.17 8.34
C ALA A 105 11.14 2.87 9.64
N ASN A 106 10.26 3.67 10.26
CA ASN A 106 10.61 4.52 11.42
C ASN A 106 11.06 3.74 12.65
N VAL A 107 10.31 2.70 13.01
CA VAL A 107 10.69 1.73 14.05
C VAL A 107 10.63 0.36 13.39
N ALA A 108 11.79 -0.23 13.15
CA ALA A 108 11.91 -1.49 12.41
C ALA A 108 13.23 -2.20 12.73
N ASN A 109 13.19 -3.51 12.59
CA ASN A 109 14.31 -4.43 12.63
C ASN A 109 14.72 -4.81 11.20
N THR A 110 16.00 -5.15 11.00
CA THR A 110 16.55 -5.52 9.69
C THR A 110 16.40 -7.01 9.35
N ALA A 111 16.01 -7.86 10.31
CA ALA A 111 15.71 -9.27 10.07
C ALA A 111 14.47 -9.44 9.20
N TRP A 112 13.37 -8.77 9.57
CA TRP A 112 12.17 -8.62 8.74
C TRP A 112 11.19 -7.56 9.24
N VAL A 113 10.40 -7.02 8.31
CA VAL A 113 9.30 -6.08 8.54
C VAL A 113 8.12 -6.47 7.66
N SER A 114 6.92 -6.57 8.23
CA SER A 114 5.68 -6.76 7.45
C SER A 114 5.18 -5.42 6.90
N LEU A 115 4.68 -5.42 5.66
CA LEU A 115 4.10 -4.23 5.03
C LEU A 115 2.58 -4.27 4.92
N ARG A 116 1.96 -5.40 5.30
CA ARG A 116 0.51 -5.65 5.14
C ARG A 116 -0.36 -4.68 5.94
N SER A 117 0.20 -3.99 6.94
CA SER A 117 -0.55 -3.04 7.77
C SER A 117 -0.77 -1.67 7.13
N VAL A 118 -0.09 -1.36 6.02
CA VAL A 118 -0.25 -0.08 5.33
C VAL A 118 -1.42 -0.16 4.36
N SER A 119 -2.51 0.50 4.73
CA SER A 119 -3.67 0.72 3.87
C SER A 119 -4.30 2.07 4.18
N PHE A 120 -4.57 2.88 3.16
CA PHE A 120 -5.09 4.23 3.32
C PHE A 120 -5.73 4.74 2.03
N LYS A 121 -6.56 5.78 2.12
CA LYS A 121 -7.15 6.42 0.94
C LYS A 121 -6.13 7.35 0.27
N ALA A 122 -5.93 7.21 -1.03
CA ALA A 122 -5.08 8.13 -1.79
C ALA A 122 -5.71 9.53 -1.84
N GLU A 123 -4.88 10.54 -1.58
CA GLU A 123 -5.28 11.96 -1.51
C GLU A 123 -4.34 12.88 -2.31
N ALA A 124 -3.17 12.38 -2.76
CA ALA A 124 -2.16 13.14 -3.49
C ALA A 124 -1.41 12.28 -4.53
#